data_AF-A0A3N5SFG4-F1
#
_entry.id   AF-A0A3N5SFG4-F1
#
_cell.length_a   1.000
_cell.length_b   1.000
_cell.length_c   1.000
_cell.angle_alpha   90.00
_cell.angle_beta   90.00
_cell.angle_gamma   90.00
#
_symmetry.space_group_name_H-M   'P 1'
#
loop_
_entity.id
_entity.type
_entity.pdbx_description
1 polymer ?
#
loop_
_entity_poly.entity_id
_entity_poly.type
_entity_poly.pdbx_seq_one_letter_code
_entity_poly.pdbx_strand_id
1 'polypeptide(L)' 'MPRLQINTDLVRKILVLFLRDAVTKIGYERAILNLSGGIDSALVAYLIAEAVGPENVLAPRLPYKSSSQDSLDDAQAV' A
#
# COMPACT_ATOMS: atom_id res chain seq x y z
N MET A 1 25.15 13.52 0.76
CA MET A 1 23.71 13.72 0.51
C MET A 1 23.06 14.16 1.82
N PRO A 2 22.23 15.23 1.85
CA PRO A 2 21.51 15.55 3.06
C PRO A 2 20.65 14.34 3.42
N ARG A 3 20.77 13.85 4.64
CA ARG A 3 19.98 12.73 5.16
C ARG A 3 18.51 13.13 4.99
N LEU A 4 17.70 12.31 4.32
CA LEU A 4 16.25 12.47 4.21
C LEU A 4 15.65 12.40 5.63
N GLN A 5 15.70 13.52 6.35
CA GLN A 5 15.17 13.64 7.69
C GLN A 5 13.68 13.92 7.57
N ILE A 6 12.89 12.87 7.79
CA ILE A 6 11.44 12.94 7.84
C ILE A 6 10.97 12.30 9.14
N ASN A 7 9.96 12.91 9.77
CA ASN A 7 9.29 12.29 10.91
C ASN A 7 8.31 11.24 10.34
N THR A 8 8.77 10.00 10.26
CA THR A 8 8.00 8.88 9.69
C THR A 8 6.71 8.62 10.45
N ASP A 9 6.70 8.79 11.77
CA ASP A 9 5.50 8.60 12.59
C ASP A 9 4.41 9.62 12.27
N LEU A 10 4.80 10.89 12.11
CA LEU A 10 3.88 11.95 11.71
C LEU A 10 3.36 11.72 10.29
N VAL A 11 4.26 11.43 9.35
CA VAL A 11 3.89 11.24 7.94
C VAL A 11 3.00 10.02 7.75
N ARG A 12 3.28 8.91 8.43
CA ARG A 12 2.40 7.73 8.45
C ARG A 12 0.97 8.12 8.87
N LYS A 13 0.81 8.84 9.99
CA LYS A 13 -0.50 9.30 10.47
C LYS A 13 -1.22 10.18 9.44
N ILE A 14 -0.49 11.12 8.83
CA ILE A 14 -1.05 12.00 7.77
C ILE A 14 -1.52 11.18 6.57
N LEU A 15 -0.72 10.22 6.10
CA LEU A 15 -1.05 9.38 4.96
C LEU A 15 -2.25 8.45 5.26
N VAL A 16 -2.28 7.82 6.44
CA VAL A 16 -3.40 6.94 6.85
C VAL A 16 -4.71 7.72 6.92
N LEU A 17 -4.70 8.92 7.52
CA LEU A 17 -5.89 9.78 7.57
C LEU A 17 -6.33 10.22 6.16
N PHE A 18 -5.38 10.62 5.32
CA PHE A 18 -5.66 10.99 3.93
C PHE A 18 -6.29 9.83 3.15
N LEU A 19 -5.75 8.61 3.27
CA LEU A 19 -6.27 7.43 2.59
C LEU A 19 -7.67 7.06 3.08
N ARG A 20 -7.91 7.08 4.39
CA ARG A 20 -9.24 6.84 4.96
C ARG A 20 -10.23 7.84 4.39
N ASP A 21 -9.90 9.14 4.46
CA ASP A 21 -10.75 10.20 3.91
C ASP A 21 -11.01 10.04 2.42
N ALA A 22 -9.99 9.70 1.64
CA ALA A 22 -10.11 9.52 0.19
C ALA A 22 -11.09 8.39 -0.18
N VAL A 23 -11.13 7.31 0.62
CA VAL A 23 -12.05 6.19 0.42
C VAL A 23 -13.45 6.54 0.95
N THR A 24 -13.56 7.03 2.18
CA THR A 24 -14.86 7.16 2.86
C THR A 24 -15.64 8.41 2.47
N LYS A 25 -14.99 9.51 2.06
CA LYS A 25 -15.68 10.76 1.67
C LYS A 25 -16.62 10.59 0.48
N ILE A 26 -16.34 9.62 -0.38
CA ILE A 26 -17.13 9.29 -1.57
C ILE A 26 -18.08 8.10 -1.34
N GLY A 27 -18.21 7.63 -0.10
CA GLY A 27 -19.12 6.55 0.28
C GLY A 27 -18.61 5.14 0.01
N TYR A 28 -17.33 4.97 -0.30
CA TYR A 28 -16.71 3.64 -0.40
C TYR A 28 -16.16 3.18 0.95
N GLU A 29 -16.07 1.86 1.08
CA GLU A 29 -15.55 1.21 2.28
C GLU A 29 -14.37 0.28 1.97
N ARG A 30 -14.07 0.05 0.67
CA ARG A 30 -13.06 -0.91 0.21
C ARG A 30 -12.08 -0.27 -0.76
N ALA A 31 -10.87 -0.79 -0.78
CA ALA A 31 -9.80 -0.37 -1.68
C ALA A 31 -9.25 -1.55 -2.49
N ILE A 32 -8.78 -1.25 -3.69
CA ILE A 32 -8.04 -2.20 -4.54
C ILE A 32 -6.70 -1.57 -4.94
N LEU A 33 -5.63 -2.37 -4.88
CA LEU A 33 -4.30 -1.98 -5.36
C LEU A 33 -3.55 -3.18 -5.92
N ASN A 34 -2.61 -2.98 -6.82
CA ASN A 34 -1.77 -4.06 -7.32
C ASN A 34 -0.47 -4.18 -6.51
N LEU A 35 -0.11 -5.40 -6.10
CA LEU A 35 1.20 -5.73 -5.53
C LEU A 35 2.18 -6.10 -6.64
N SER A 36 3.27 -5.35 -6.76
CA SER A 36 4.30 -5.61 -7.78
C SER A 36 5.53 -6.36 -7.25
N GLY A 37 5.65 -6.49 -5.93
CA GLY A 37 6.86 -6.93 -5.23
C GLY A 37 7.81 -5.78 -4.88
N GLY A 38 7.47 -4.55 -5.27
CA GLY A 38 8.25 -3.37 -4.92
C GLY A 38 7.84 -2.76 -3.58
N ILE A 39 8.81 -2.08 -2.94
CA ILE A 39 8.64 -1.39 -1.65
C ILE A 39 7.48 -0.38 -1.65
N ASP A 40 7.26 0.33 -2.76
CA ASP A 40 6.20 1.33 -2.86
C ASP A 40 4.82 0.67 -2.76
N SER A 41 4.59 -0.42 -3.49
CA SER A 41 3.31 -1.14 -3.45
C SER A 41 3.06 -1.79 -2.09
N ALA A 42 4.10 -2.34 -1.45
CA ALA A 42 4.02 -2.91 -0.12
C ALA A 42 3.72 -1.84 0.95
N LEU A 43 4.34 -0.66 0.85
CA LEU A 43 4.07 0.46 1.76
C LEU A 43 2.63 0.96 1.61
N VAL A 44 2.13 1.10 0.37
CA VAL A 44 0.73 1.49 0.15
C VAL A 44 -0.22 0.43 0.69
N ALA A 45 0.07 -0.86 0.51
CA ALA A 45 -0.73 -1.96 1.08
C ALA A 45 -0.82 -1.88 2.61
N TYR A 46 0.31 -1.64 3.28
CA TYR A 46 0.35 -1.43 4.72
C TYR A 46 -0.50 -0.23 5.15
N LEU A 47 -0.32 0.93 4.50
CA LEU A 47 -0.99 2.17 4.89
C LEU A 47 -2.50 2.13 4.63
N ILE A 48 -2.95 1.53 3.52
CA ILE A 48 -4.38 1.42 3.20
C ILE A 48 -5.08 0.41 4.10
N ALA A 49 -4.43 -0.71 4.44
CA ALA A 49 -4.93 -1.67 5.41
C ALA A 49 -5.07 -1.02 6.80
N GLU A 50 -4.11 -0.19 7.22
CA GLU A 50 -4.23 0.60 8.45
C GLU A 50 -5.41 1.59 8.40
N ALA A 51 -5.68 2.18 7.23
CA ALA A 51 -6.71 3.20 7.06
C ALA A 51 -8.15 2.65 7.06
N VAL A 52 -8.39 1.53 6.36
CA VAL A 52 -9.76 1.00 6.13
C VAL A 52 -9.99 -0.41 6.68
N GLY A 53 -8.97 -1.04 7.27
CA GLY A 53 -9.01 -2.44 7.72
C GLY A 53 -8.55 -3.39 6.60
N PRO A 54 -7.71 -4.41 6.91
CA PRO A 54 -7.18 -5.33 5.91
C PRO A 54 -8.26 -6.14 5.19
N GLU A 55 -9.39 -6.45 5.84
CA GLU A 55 -10.54 -7.14 5.26
C GLU A 55 -11.23 -6.35 4.13
N ASN A 56 -10.99 -5.04 4.08
CA ASN A 56 -11.53 -4.13 3.08
C ASN A 56 -10.54 -3.85 1.93
N VAL A 57 -9.41 -4.55 1.89
CA VAL A 57 -8.36 -4.35 0.88
C VAL A 57 -8.25 -5.58 0.00
N LEU A 58 -8.41 -5.38 -1.31
CA LEU A 58 -8.10 -6.39 -2.33
C LEU A 58 -6.76 -6.04 -2.99
N ALA A 59 -5.77 -6.93 -2.85
CA ALA A 59 -4.41 -6.68 -3.32
C ALA A 59 -3.95 -7.74 -4.35
N PRO A 60 -4.47 -7.75 -5.59
CA PRO A 60 -4.01 -8.70 -6.60
C PRO A 60 -2.54 -8.46 -6.97
N ARG A 61 -1.88 -9.55 -7.35
CA ARG A 61 -0.60 -9.51 -8.05
C ARG A 61 -0.83 -9.82 -9.52
N LEU A 62 -0.43 -8.91 -10.40
CA LEU A 62 -0.60 -9.02 -11.86
C LEU A 62 0.74 -9.29 -12.57
N PRO A 63 1.22 -10.56 -12.64
CA PRO A 63 2.49 -10.90 -13.27
C PRO A 63 2.47 -10.71 -14.78
N TYR A 64 3.64 -10.41 -15.36
CA TYR A 64 3.88 -10.39 -16.80
C TYR A 64 5.00 -11.38 -17.18
N LYS A 65 5.17 -11.66 -18.47
CA LYS A 65 6.17 -12.62 -18.98
C LYS A 65 7.61 -12.33 -18.49
N SER A 66 7.92 -11.06 -18.22
CA SER A 66 9.24 -10.61 -17.76
C SER A 66 9.34 -10.41 -16.24
N SER A 67 8.31 -10.76 -15.45
CA SER A 67 8.36 -10.65 -13.99
C SER A 67 9.36 -11.67 -13.41
N SER A 68 10.23 -11.22 -12.51
CA SER A 68 11.18 -12.09 -11.80
C SER A 68 10.48 -12.87 -10.69
N GLN A 69 10.97 -14.07 -10.38
CA GLN A 69 10.44 -14.89 -9.28
C GLN A 69 10.53 -14.16 -7.93
N ASP A 70 11.60 -13.41 -7.68
CA ASP A 70 11.76 -12.66 -6.44
C ASP A 70 10.66 -11.61 -6.23
N SER A 71 10.32 -10.82 -7.26
CA SER A 71 9.22 -9.85 -7.16
C SER A 71 7.85 -10.53 -6.99
N LEU A 72 7.72 -11.73 -7.57
CA LEU A 72 6.55 -12.55 -7.41
C LEU A 72 6.39 -13.05 -5.96
N ASP A 73 7.48 -13.47 -5.34
CA ASP A 73 7.51 -13.98 -3.96
C ASP A 73 7.35 -12.83 -2.95
N ASP A 74 7.98 -11.67 -3.19
CA ASP A 74 7.83 -10.48 -2.36
C ASP A 74 6.39 -9.97 -2.36
N ALA A 75 5.73 -9.96 -3.53
CA ALA A 75 4.31 -9.60 -3.63
C ALA A 75 3.39 -10.61 -2.91
N GLN A 76 3.81 -11.87 -2.76
CA GLN A 76 3.03 -12.90 -2.08
C GLN A 76 3.19 -12.86 -0.55
N ALA A 77 4.29 -12.30 -0.06
CA ALA A 77 4.59 -12.18 1.36
C ALA A 77 3.89 -11.00 2.06
N VAL A 78 3.37 -10.04 1.29
CA VAL A 78 2.57 -8.89 1.75
C VAL A 78 1.11 -9.29 1.91
#